data_AF-A0A2G9ZZZ1-F1
#
_entry.id   AF-A0A2G9ZZZ1-F1
#
_cell.length_a   1.000
_cell.length_b   1.000
_cell.length_c   1.000
_cell.angle_alpha   90.00
_cell.angle_beta   90.00
_cell.angle_gamma   90.00
#
_symmetry.space_group_name_H-M   'P 1'
#
loop_
_entity.id
_entity.type
_entity.pdbx_description
1 polymer ?
#
loop_
_entity_poly.entity_id
_entity_poly.type
_entity_poly.pdbx_seq_one_letter_code
_entity_poly.pdbx_strand_id
1 'polypeptide(L)'
;MIDFQQSGISKTLSECGPVFDREIVIHKATGEALPLAISVSPMTIQEGTCRGAVIILRDLREIKRLEEKVQRAEKYAEVGKLAAAVAHEIRNPLSSIRGFAKFLSHKLQDRPKDQEYATIMVKEVDRINHVVTDLLNFARPLDMEPSQVNPADLVRHTVRLVEGDANS
;
A
#
# COMPACT_ATOMS: atom_id res chain seq x y z
N MET A 1 -14.91 -4.56 -31.83
CA MET A 1 -14.64 -3.89 -33.13
C MET A 1 -14.05 -2.52 -32.82
N ILE A 2 -13.03 -2.05 -33.55
CA ILE A 2 -12.47 -0.70 -33.34
C ILE A 2 -13.43 0.31 -33.98
N ASP A 3 -13.92 1.27 -33.20
CA ASP A 3 -14.73 2.37 -33.73
C ASP A 3 -13.81 3.41 -34.39
N PHE A 4 -13.99 3.64 -35.70
CA PHE A 4 -13.16 4.54 -36.51
C PHE A 4 -13.38 6.02 -36.21
N GLN A 5 -14.56 6.40 -35.69
CA GLN A 5 -14.86 7.75 -35.23
C GLN A 5 -14.26 7.97 -33.83
N GLN A 6 -14.45 7.01 -32.93
CA GLN A 6 -13.95 7.08 -31.56
C GLN A 6 -12.43 6.91 -31.45
N SER A 7 -11.80 6.24 -32.41
CA SER A 7 -10.33 6.08 -32.48
C SER A 7 -9.61 7.26 -33.14
N GLY A 8 -10.31 8.05 -33.96
CA GLY A 8 -9.74 9.24 -34.61
C GLY A 8 -9.07 8.93 -35.96
N ILE A 9 -9.08 7.66 -36.36
CA ILE A 9 -8.61 7.19 -37.66
C ILE A 9 -9.35 7.92 -38.80
N SER A 10 -10.68 8.09 -38.69
CA SER A 10 -11.47 8.78 -39.72
C SER A 10 -10.99 10.22 -39.91
N LYS A 11 -10.66 10.92 -38.82
CA LYS A 11 -10.19 12.30 -38.84
C LYS A 11 -8.82 12.41 -39.51
N THR A 12 -7.90 11.49 -39.21
CA THR A 12 -6.57 11.50 -39.84
C THR A 12 -6.63 11.24 -41.34
N LEU A 13 -7.53 10.35 -41.78
CA LEU A 13 -7.71 10.03 -43.19
C LEU A 13 -8.41 11.15 -43.98
N SER A 14 -9.30 11.92 -43.36
CA SER A 14 -10.02 13.03 -44.02
C SER A 14 -9.31 14.38 -43.94
N GLU A 15 -8.63 14.67 -42.82
CA GLU A 15 -8.09 16.00 -42.52
C GLU A 15 -6.55 16.03 -42.53
N CYS A 16 -5.87 14.91 -42.81
CA CYS A 16 -4.41 14.80 -42.67
C CYS A 16 -3.88 15.19 -41.28
N GLY A 17 -4.72 15.12 -40.24
CA GLY A 17 -4.35 15.49 -38.87
C GLY A 17 -3.89 14.27 -38.05
N PRO A 18 -2.74 14.32 -37.36
CA PRO A 18 -2.33 13.22 -36.50
C PRO A 18 -3.22 13.11 -35.24
N VAL A 19 -3.34 11.90 -34.71
CA VAL A 19 -3.93 11.58 -33.41
C VAL A 19 -2.85 10.94 -32.55
N PHE A 20 -2.65 11.43 -31.32
CA PHE A 20 -1.63 10.92 -30.42
C PHE A 20 -2.25 10.35 -29.16
N ASP A 21 -1.82 9.14 -28.82
CA ASP A 21 -2.08 8.40 -27.57
C ASP A 21 -3.53 8.51 -27.08
N ARG A 22 -4.50 8.42 -28.00
CA ARG A 22 -5.91 8.44 -27.65
C ARG A 22 -6.28 7.12 -27.00
N GLU A 23 -6.76 7.17 -25.76
CA GLU A 23 -7.26 5.96 -25.11
C GLU A 23 -8.60 5.52 -25.67
N ILE A 24 -8.70 4.24 -26.01
CA ILE A 24 -9.92 3.56 -26.40
C ILE A 24 -10.05 2.25 -25.63
N VAL A 25 -11.27 1.77 -25.46
CA VAL A 25 -11.53 0.45 -24.89
C VAL A 25 -12.19 -0.42 -25.94
N ILE A 26 -11.57 -1.55 -26.24
CA ILE A 26 -12.16 -2.55 -27.15
C ILE A 26 -12.70 -3.69 -26.30
N HIS A 27 -13.96 -4.06 -26.53
CA HIS A 27 -14.50 -5.31 -26.00
C HIS A 27 -14.24 -6.43 -27.00
N LYS A 28 -13.52 -7.48 -26.54
CA LYS A 28 -13.32 -8.71 -27.29
C LYS A 28 -14.65 -9.47 -27.37
N ALA A 29 -14.77 -10.40 -28.33
CA ALA A 29 -15.94 -11.30 -28.42
C ALA A 29 -16.17 -12.12 -27.14
N THR A 30 -15.11 -12.31 -26.33
CA THR A 30 -15.14 -12.95 -25.02
C THR A 30 -15.69 -12.08 -23.89
N GLY A 31 -16.01 -10.80 -24.14
CA GLY A 31 -16.44 -9.82 -23.13
C GLY A 31 -15.30 -9.13 -22.36
N GLU A 32 -14.05 -9.56 -22.56
CA GLU A 32 -12.88 -8.91 -21.94
C GLU A 32 -12.68 -7.49 -22.50
N ALA A 33 -12.51 -6.51 -21.60
CA ALA A 33 -12.15 -5.14 -21.95
C ALA A 33 -10.63 -5.03 -22.16
N LEU A 34 -10.25 -4.55 -23.35
CA LEU A 34 -8.86 -4.31 -23.74
C LEU A 34 -8.64 -2.80 -23.89
N PRO A 35 -8.07 -2.12 -22.89
CA PRO A 35 -7.69 -0.72 -23.00
C PRO A 35 -6.47 -0.58 -23.91
N LEU A 36 -6.57 0.26 -24.93
CA LEU A 36 -5.49 0.56 -25.86
C LEU A 36 -5.27 2.07 -25.97
N ALA A 37 -4.02 2.49 -26.14
CA ALA A 37 -3.71 3.80 -26.70
C ALA A 37 -3.55 3.65 -28.21
N ILE A 38 -4.25 4.50 -28.98
CA ILE A 38 -4.10 4.59 -30.43
C ILE A 38 -3.41 5.89 -30.81
N SER A 39 -2.34 5.76 -31.59
CA SER A 39 -1.66 6.86 -32.27
C SER A 39 -1.79 6.65 -33.78
N VAL A 40 -2.26 7.66 -34.50
CA VAL A 40 -2.49 7.62 -35.95
C VAL A 40 -1.73 8.78 -36.58
N SER A 41 -0.78 8.47 -37.46
CA SER A 41 0.00 9.46 -38.19
C SER A 41 -0.29 9.35 -39.68
N PRO A 42 -0.65 10.43 -40.38
CA PRO A 42 -0.89 10.40 -41.81
C PRO A 42 0.40 10.09 -42.58
N MET A 43 0.28 9.38 -43.69
CA MET A 43 1.35 9.18 -44.66
C MET A 43 1.08 10.02 -45.90
N THR A 44 1.93 11.02 -46.12
CA THR A 44 1.92 11.88 -47.31
C THR A 44 2.97 11.39 -48.31
N ILE A 45 2.59 11.31 -49.59
CA ILE A 45 3.48 10.86 -50.69
C ILE A 45 3.93 12.04 -51.55
N GLN A 46 3.05 13.02 -51.76
CA GLN A 46 3.30 14.30 -52.42
C GLN A 46 2.63 15.39 -51.59
N GLU A 47 3.12 16.64 -51.70
CA GLU A 47 2.63 17.78 -50.93
C GLU A 47 1.09 17.83 -50.91
N GLY A 48 0.52 17.67 -49.72
CA GLY A 48 -0.92 17.82 -49.46
C GLY A 48 -1.81 16.60 -49.71
N THR A 49 -1.31 15.47 -50.24
CA THR A 49 -2.17 14.28 -50.48
C THR A 49 -1.89 13.15 -49.47
N CYS A 50 -2.80 12.95 -48.51
CA CYS A 50 -2.79 11.78 -47.63
C CYS A 50 -3.35 10.56 -48.35
N ARG A 51 -2.52 9.55 -48.57
CA ARG A 51 -2.94 8.27 -49.19
C ARG A 51 -2.98 7.10 -48.22
N GLY A 52 -2.54 7.30 -46.98
CA GLY A 52 -2.57 6.28 -45.94
C GLY A 52 -2.29 6.86 -44.56
N ALA A 53 -2.25 5.99 -43.57
CA ALA A 53 -1.88 6.33 -42.21
C ALA A 53 -1.12 5.17 -41.57
N VAL A 54 -0.15 5.47 -40.72
CA VAL A 54 0.45 4.52 -39.79
C VAL A 54 -0.39 4.54 -38.52
N ILE A 55 -0.83 3.36 -38.08
CA ILE A 55 -1.55 3.18 -36.83
C ILE A 55 -0.66 2.40 -35.86
N ILE A 56 -0.45 2.97 -34.68
CA ILE A 56 0.24 2.31 -33.57
C ILE A 56 -0.81 2.06 -32.48
N LEU A 57 -0.89 0.81 -32.03
CA LEU A 57 -1.73 0.38 -30.92
C LEU A 57 -0.82 -0.06 -29.78
N ARG A 58 -1.00 0.52 -28.60
CA ARG A 58 -0.29 0.11 -27.38
C ARG A 58 -1.29 -0.47 -26.40
N ASP A 59 -1.01 -1.67 -25.92
CA ASP A 59 -1.78 -2.30 -24.84
C ASP A 59 -1.51 -1.59 -23.51
N LEU A 60 -2.57 -1.06 -22.88
CA LEU A 60 -2.47 -0.34 -21.62
C LEU A 60 -2.77 -1.20 -20.41
N ARG A 61 -3.08 -2.50 -20.57
CA ARG A 61 -3.45 -3.36 -19.42
C ARG A 61 -2.37 -3.39 -18.36
N GLU A 62 -1.12 -3.57 -18.76
CA GLU A 62 0.00 -3.65 -17.81
C GLU A 62 0.28 -2.30 -17.14
N ILE A 63 0.17 -1.20 -17.90
CA ILE A 63 0.33 0.16 -17.37
C ILE A 63 -0.76 0.44 -16.33
N LYS A 64 -2.04 0.23 -16.68
CA LYS A 64 -3.17 0.43 -15.76
C LYS A 64 -3.08 -0.47 -14.53
N ARG A 65 -2.66 -1.72 -14.70
CA ARG A 65 -2.43 -2.64 -13.57
C ARG A 65 -1.34 -2.13 -12.63
N LEU A 66 -0.26 -1.56 -13.16
CA LEU A 66 0.81 -0.97 -12.36
C LEU A 66 0.36 0.33 -11.69
N GLU A 67 -0.36 1.20 -12.40
CA GLU A 67 -0.97 2.41 -11.83
C GLU A 67 -1.91 2.09 -10.67
N GLU A 68 -2.79 1.10 -10.83
CA GLU A 68 -3.67 0.63 -9.76
C GLU A 68 -2.89 0.10 -8.56
N LYS A 69 -1.78 -0.61 -8.79
CA LYS A 69 -0.90 -1.08 -7.72
C LYS A 69 -0.23 0.07 -6.98
N VAL A 70 0.28 1.06 -7.71
CA VAL A 70 0.90 2.26 -7.13
C VAL A 70 -0.14 3.02 -6.31
N GLN A 71 -1.32 3.29 -6.88
CA GLN A 71 -2.40 3.98 -6.18
C GLN A 71 -2.85 3.26 -4.90
N ARG A 72 -2.94 1.92 -4.95
CA ARG A 72 -3.23 1.11 -3.75
C ARG A 72 -2.12 1.22 -2.72
N ALA A 73 -0.85 1.15 -3.15
CA ALA A 73 0.29 1.28 -2.26
C ALA A 73 0.34 2.65 -1.59
N GLU A 74 0.09 3.74 -2.32
CA GLU A 74 -0.02 5.10 -1.79
C GLU A 74 -1.13 5.20 -0.74
N LYS A 75 -2.31 4.65 -1.06
CA LYS A 75 -3.44 4.62 -0.12
C LYS A 75 -3.11 3.85 1.16
N TYR A 76 -2.43 2.71 1.07
CA TYR A 76 -2.00 1.97 2.25
C TYR A 76 -0.93 2.71 3.04
N ALA A 77 0.00 3.40 2.37
CA ALA A 77 1.00 4.23 3.04
C ALA A 77 0.36 5.39 3.81
N GLU A 78 -0.67 6.04 3.26
CA GLU A 78 -1.47 7.05 3.96
C GLU A 78 -2.18 6.48 5.19
N VAL A 79 -2.83 5.32 5.05
CA VAL A 79 -3.46 4.62 6.18
C VAL A 79 -2.43 4.28 7.26
N GLY A 80 -1.24 3.83 6.88
CA GLY A 80 -0.14 3.53 7.80
C GLY A 80 0.34 4.77 8.56
N LYS A 81 0.47 5.92 7.88
CA LYS A 81 0.80 7.21 8.52
C LYS A 81 -0.26 7.64 9.53
N LEU A 82 -1.55 7.54 9.16
CA LEU A 82 -2.65 7.85 10.07
C LEU A 82 -2.68 6.91 11.27
N ALA A 83 -2.50 5.61 11.04
CA ALA A 83 -2.43 4.61 12.12
C ALA A 83 -1.27 4.93 13.09
N ALA A 84 -0.10 5.31 12.57
CA ALA A 84 1.05 5.74 13.37
C ALA A 84 0.72 6.95 14.25
N ALA A 85 0.08 7.97 13.69
CA ALA A 85 -0.34 9.16 14.45
C ALA A 85 -1.34 8.79 15.56
N VAL A 86 -2.40 8.04 15.22
CA VAL A 86 -3.42 7.61 16.19
C VAL A 86 -2.80 6.76 17.31
N ALA A 87 -1.91 5.83 16.98
CA ALA A 87 -1.24 5.02 17.98
C ALA A 87 -0.35 5.84 18.92
N HIS A 88 0.36 6.85 18.40
CA HIS A 88 1.10 7.79 19.23
C HIS A 88 0.15 8.56 20.18
N GLU A 89 -0.99 9.03 19.68
CA GLU A 89 -1.98 9.74 20.49
C GLU A 89 -2.66 8.85 21.53
N ILE A 90 -2.83 7.55 21.28
CA ILE A 90 -3.35 6.58 22.27
C ILE A 90 -2.28 6.22 23.32
N ARG A 91 -1.03 6.04 22.91
CA ARG A 91 0.07 5.70 23.82
C ARG A 91 0.30 6.79 24.87
N ASN A 92 0.05 8.04 24.53
CA ASN A 92 0.19 9.18 25.44
C ASN A 92 -0.69 9.11 26.70
N PRO A 93 -2.04 9.07 26.63
CA PRO A 93 -2.90 8.94 27.79
C PRO A 93 -2.69 7.60 28.52
N LEU A 94 -2.41 6.51 27.80
CA LEU A 94 -2.07 5.22 28.44
C LEU A 94 -0.81 5.31 29.29
N SER A 95 0.22 6.01 28.83
CA SER A 95 1.45 6.22 29.61
C SER A 95 1.16 6.95 30.93
N SER A 96 0.31 7.98 30.88
CA SER A 96 -0.14 8.71 32.07
C SER A 96 -0.96 7.83 33.02
N ILE A 97 -1.93 7.08 32.50
CA ILE A 97 -2.77 6.16 33.30
C ILE A 97 -1.90 5.10 33.98
N ARG A 98 -0.94 4.53 33.25
CA ARG A 98 0.03 3.58 33.80
C ARG A 98 0.86 4.20 34.93
N GLY A 99 1.32 5.44 34.74
CA GLY A 99 2.06 6.19 35.76
C GLY A 99 1.25 6.33 37.05
N PHE A 100 -0.01 6.77 36.94
CA PHE A 100 -0.90 6.89 38.09
C PHE A 100 -1.22 5.54 38.73
N ALA A 101 -1.48 4.49 37.94
CA ALA A 101 -1.74 3.15 38.46
C ALA A 101 -0.53 2.57 39.21
N LYS A 102 0.70 2.78 38.69
CA LYS A 102 1.94 2.41 39.40
C LYS A 102 2.11 3.20 40.69
N PHE A 103 1.90 4.51 40.65
CA PHE A 103 1.96 5.36 41.84
C PHE A 103 0.96 4.91 42.91
N LEU A 104 -0.28 4.61 42.49
CA LEU A 104 -1.35 4.13 43.36
C LEU A 104 -1.00 2.78 43.99
N SER A 105 -0.48 1.82 43.21
CA SER A 105 0.00 0.53 43.71
C SER A 105 1.10 0.68 44.78
N HIS A 106 2.03 1.63 44.61
CA HIS A 106 3.03 1.94 45.63
C HIS A 106 2.44 2.60 46.88
N LYS A 107 1.44 3.48 46.73
CA LYS A 107 0.79 4.15 47.88
C LYS A 107 -0.13 3.24 48.69
N LEU A 108 -0.62 2.16 48.09
CA LEU A 108 -1.59 1.25 48.70
C LEU A 108 -0.96 -0.05 49.20
N GLN A 109 0.36 -0.10 49.42
CA GLN A 109 1.05 -1.29 49.93
C GLN A 109 0.44 -1.83 51.24
N ASP A 110 -0.12 -0.96 52.08
CA ASP A 110 -0.80 -1.34 53.33
C ASP A 110 -2.26 -1.81 53.13
N ARG A 111 -2.75 -1.81 51.89
CA ARG A 111 -4.11 -2.21 51.49
C ARG A 111 -4.06 -3.23 50.35
N PRO A 112 -3.87 -4.53 50.66
CA PRO A 112 -3.55 -5.55 49.67
C PRO A 112 -4.55 -5.64 48.51
N LYS A 113 -5.85 -5.54 48.79
CA LYS A 113 -6.90 -5.57 47.77
C LYS A 113 -6.86 -4.36 46.82
N ASP A 114 -6.65 -3.17 47.36
CA ASP A 114 -6.60 -1.95 46.55
C ASP A 114 -5.30 -1.90 45.72
N GLN A 115 -4.19 -2.40 46.28
CA GLN A 115 -2.93 -2.60 45.56
C GLN A 115 -3.07 -3.61 44.41
N GLU A 116 -3.82 -4.69 44.61
CA GLU A 116 -4.12 -5.68 43.57
C GLU A 116 -4.86 -5.02 42.39
N TYR A 117 -5.90 -4.23 42.67
CA TYR A 117 -6.61 -3.47 41.61
C TYR A 117 -5.69 -2.53 40.84
N ALA A 118 -4.84 -1.76 41.55
CA ALA A 118 -3.88 -0.88 40.89
C ALA A 118 -2.87 -1.66 40.02
N THR A 119 -2.47 -2.87 40.46
CA THR A 119 -1.59 -3.75 39.69
C THR A 119 -2.28 -4.30 38.43
N ILE A 120 -3.56 -4.66 38.54
CA ILE A 120 -4.38 -5.08 37.39
C ILE A 120 -4.48 -3.94 36.37
N MET A 121 -4.72 -2.70 36.82
CA MET A 121 -4.75 -1.53 35.93
C MET A 121 -3.45 -1.35 35.15
N VAL A 122 -2.28 -1.54 35.80
CA VAL A 122 -0.98 -1.50 35.10
C VAL A 122 -0.90 -2.58 34.03
N LYS A 123 -1.27 -3.82 34.35
CA LYS A 123 -1.26 -4.94 33.40
C LYS A 123 -2.16 -4.67 32.19
N GLU A 124 -3.34 -4.10 32.41
CA GLU A 124 -4.29 -3.85 31.32
C GLU A 124 -3.83 -2.72 30.40
N VAL A 125 -3.21 -1.67 30.95
CA VAL A 125 -2.59 -0.64 30.13
C VAL A 125 -1.42 -1.19 29.31
N ASP A 126 -0.59 -2.05 29.91
CA ASP A 126 0.52 -2.70 29.21
C ASP A 126 -0.01 -3.60 28.08
N ARG A 127 -1.12 -4.33 28.31
CA ARG A 127 -1.80 -5.11 27.27
C ARG A 127 -2.31 -4.24 26.12
N ILE A 128 -2.96 -3.10 26.41
CA ILE A 128 -3.45 -2.19 25.35
C ILE A 128 -2.27 -1.62 24.55
N ASN A 129 -1.17 -1.26 25.20
CA ASN A 129 0.05 -0.81 24.52
C ASN A 129 0.61 -1.87 23.55
N HIS A 130 0.53 -3.15 23.89
CA HIS A 130 0.93 -4.25 22.98
C HIS A 130 -0.01 -4.32 21.77
N VAL A 131 -1.33 -4.31 21.99
CA VAL A 131 -2.33 -4.34 20.90
C VAL A 131 -2.13 -3.16 19.93
N VAL A 132 -1.88 -1.96 20.45
CA VAL A 132 -1.60 -0.77 19.63
C VAL A 132 -0.32 -0.95 18.82
N THR A 133 0.71 -1.59 19.40
CA THR A 133 1.98 -1.85 18.72
C THR A 133 1.83 -2.91 17.62
N ASP A 134 1.07 -3.98 17.87
CA ASP A 134 0.79 -5.02 16.87
C ASP A 134 0.01 -4.46 15.68
N LEU A 135 -0.99 -3.60 15.94
CA LEU A 135 -1.74 -2.92 14.89
C LEU A 135 -0.84 -2.05 14.00
N LEU A 136 0.14 -1.35 14.60
CA LEU A 136 1.11 -0.55 13.85
C LEU A 136 2.06 -1.40 13.01
N ASN A 137 2.52 -2.52 13.56
CA ASN A 137 3.40 -3.44 12.85
C ASN A 137 2.70 -4.04 11.62
N PHE A 138 1.40 -4.30 11.70
CA PHE A 138 0.59 -4.76 10.57
C PHE A 138 0.39 -3.67 9.50
N ALA A 139 0.26 -2.41 9.91
CA ALA A 139 -0.01 -1.29 9.01
C ALA A 139 1.25 -0.70 8.33
N ARG A 140 2.45 -1.10 8.76
CA ARG A 140 3.70 -0.66 8.13
C ARG A 140 3.95 -1.40 6.81
N PRO A 141 4.38 -0.69 5.75
CA PRO A 141 4.93 -1.34 4.57
C PRO A 141 6.06 -2.30 4.96
N LEU A 142 5.98 -3.55 4.52
CA LEU A 142 7.08 -4.49 4.67
C LEU A 142 8.17 -4.12 3.66
N ASP A 143 9.11 -3.28 4.08
CA ASP A 143 10.38 -3.12 3.36
C ASP A 143 11.21 -4.38 3.63
N MET A 144 10.92 -5.43 2.87
CA MET A 144 11.69 -6.66 2.91
C MET A 144 12.98 -6.46 2.14
N GLU A 145 14.11 -6.52 2.83
CA GLU A 145 15.43 -6.70 2.20
C GLU A 145 15.77 -8.20 2.21
N PRO A 146 15.43 -8.95 1.14
CA PRO A 146 15.77 -10.36 1.06
C PRO A 146 17.29 -10.51 1.06
N SER A 147 17.79 -11.29 2.02
CA SER A 147 19.21 -11.64 2.13
C SER A 147 19.39 -13.16 2.17
N GLN A 148 20.52 -13.62 1.67
CA GLN A 148 20.93 -15.03 1.80
C GLN A 148 21.28 -15.28 3.27
N VAL A 149 20.51 -16.15 3.93
CA VAL A 149 20.72 -16.51 5.34
C VAL A 149 20.75 -18.02 5.51
N ASN A 150 21.60 -18.50 6.42
CA ASN A 150 21.59 -19.91 6.84
C ASN A 150 20.50 -20.10 7.91
N PRO A 151 19.45 -20.92 7.65
CA PRO A 151 18.38 -21.13 8.62
C PRO A 151 18.85 -21.65 9.97
N ALA A 152 19.90 -22.49 10.00
CA ALA A 152 20.42 -23.05 11.24
C ALA A 152 21.08 -21.98 12.15
N ASP A 153 21.73 -20.98 11.54
CA ASP A 153 22.36 -19.89 12.28
C ASP A 153 21.32 -18.91 12.81
N LEU A 154 20.27 -18.64 12.03
CA LEU A 154 19.13 -17.83 12.46
C LEU A 154 18.43 -18.47 13.67
N VAL A 155 18.09 -19.76 13.60
CA VAL A 155 17.46 -20.50 14.70
C VAL A 155 18.33 -20.49 15.96
N ARG A 156 19.64 -20.77 15.84
CA ARG A 156 20.58 -20.71 16.98
C ARG A 156 20.70 -19.31 17.59
N HIS A 157 20.57 -18.26 16.78
CA HIS A 157 20.60 -16.89 17.27
C HIS A 157 19.33 -16.56 18.06
N THR A 158 18.16 -16.95 17.54
CA THR A 158 16.87 -16.76 18.22
C THR A 158 16.80 -17.53 19.54
N VAL A 159 17.26 -18.78 19.58
CA VAL A 159 17.29 -19.57 20.82
C VAL A 159 18.14 -18.88 21.90
N ARG A 160 19.34 -18.39 21.54
CA ARG A 160 20.21 -17.66 22.49
C ARG A 160 19.57 -16.37 23.03
N LEU A 161 18.81 -15.65 22.21
CA LEU A 161 18.08 -14.45 22.65
C LEU A 161 17.02 -14.80 23.69
N VAL A 162 16.23 -15.84 23.44
CA VAL A 162 15.13 -16.25 24.34
C VAL A 162 15.64 -16.89 25.63
N GLU A 163 16.75 -17.63 25.58
CA GLU A 163 17.40 -18.21 26.77
C GLU A 163 17.91 -17.13 27.75
N GLY A 164 18.31 -15.96 27.24
CA GLY A 164 18.71 -14.81 28.08
C GLY A 164 17.54 -14.22 28.87
N ASP A 165 16.36 -14.14 28.25
CA ASP A 165 15.14 -13.62 28.88
C ASP A 165 14.46 -14.64 29.82
N ALA A 166 14.67 -15.95 29.58
CA ALA A 166 14.10 -17.02 30.42
C ALA A 166 14.89 -17.28 31.72
N ASN A 167 16.15 -16.85 31.79
CA ASN A 167 17.03 -17.01 32.96
C ASN A 167 17.18 -15.72 33.79
N SER A 168 16.39 -14.67 33.51
CA SER A 168 16.33 -13.39 34.24
C SER A 168 15.03 -13.25 35.01
#